data_AF-A0AAV4P2I2-F1
#
_entry.id   AF-A0AAV4P2I2-F1
#
_cell.length_a   1.000
_cell.length_b   1.000
_cell.length_c   1.000
_cell.angle_alpha   90.00
_cell.angle_beta   90.00
_cell.angle_gamma   90.00
#
_symmetry.space_group_name_H-M   'P 1'
#
loop_
_entity.id
_entity.type
_entity.pdbx_description
1 polymer ?
#
loop_
_entity_poly.entity_id
_entity_poly.type
_entity_poly.pdbx_seq_one_letter_code
_entity_poly.pdbx_strand_id
1 'polypeptide(L)'
;MDELENISLHVAEFIKGRLYFSTLQTPIKPRSTANTHFFSIDSELLYESFYSDFGPLNLAKLYRYCCKLNKKLKILLIIQEEDSSLHYFRSQEKSECCIFDWVICYNLLEKSPVEAYQPLVSNNSPLFIPFRDASFSHCTYNLTLSDCLHAVSKEV
;
A
#
# COMPACT_ATOMS: atom_id res chain seq x y z
N MET A 1 -19.88 4.79 3.87
CA MET A 1 -19.00 5.64 3.04
C MET A 1 -18.55 6.85 3.88
N ASP A 2 -19.50 7.50 4.56
CA ASP A 2 -19.32 8.69 5.39
C ASP A 2 -18.26 8.60 6.51
N GLU A 3 -18.09 7.46 7.19
CA GLU A 3 -17.03 7.34 8.23
C GLU A 3 -15.62 7.32 7.64
N LEU A 4 -15.43 6.75 6.45
CA LEU A 4 -14.10 6.60 5.84
C LEU A 4 -13.62 7.91 5.22
N GLU A 5 -14.52 8.69 4.61
CA GLU A 5 -14.21 10.02 4.07
C GLU A 5 -13.77 11.00 5.15
N ASN A 6 -14.34 10.91 6.35
CA ASN A 6 -14.01 11.81 7.46
C ASN A 6 -12.65 11.52 8.13
N ILE A 7 -12.10 10.31 7.95
CA ILE A 7 -10.84 9.89 8.61
C ILE A 7 -9.71 9.57 7.62
N SER A 8 -10.00 9.52 6.32
CA SER A 8 -9.00 9.20 5.29
C SER A 8 -8.39 10.46 4.73
N LEU A 9 -7.06 10.52 4.75
CA LEU A 9 -6.27 11.57 4.10
C LEU A 9 -6.15 11.33 2.60
N HIS A 10 -6.15 10.06 2.21
CA HIS A 10 -6.00 9.64 0.83
C HIS A 10 -6.71 8.31 0.63
N VAL A 11 -7.40 8.16 -0.50
CA VAL A 11 -8.02 6.91 -0.93
C VAL A 11 -7.76 6.74 -2.43
N ALA A 12 -7.10 5.63 -2.77
CA ALA A 12 -6.85 5.22 -4.14
C ALA A 12 -7.67 3.98 -4.48
N GLU A 13 -8.45 4.05 -5.56
CA GLU A 13 -9.20 2.92 -6.10
C GLU A 13 -8.33 2.14 -7.09
N PHE A 14 -8.06 0.88 -6.79
CA PHE A 14 -7.17 0.01 -7.56
C PHE A 14 -7.92 -0.96 -8.47
N ILE A 15 -9.00 -1.53 -7.94
CA ILE A 15 -9.97 -2.30 -8.70
C ILE A 15 -11.31 -1.65 -8.41
N LYS A 16 -11.98 -1.18 -9.46
CA LYS A 16 -13.24 -0.46 -9.38
C LYS A 16 -14.26 -1.22 -8.52
N GLY A 17 -14.76 -0.60 -7.46
CA GLY A 17 -15.75 -1.19 -6.55
C GLY A 17 -15.24 -2.34 -5.67
N ARG A 18 -13.95 -2.72 -5.75
CA ARG A 18 -13.45 -3.98 -5.17
C ARG A 18 -12.21 -3.84 -4.31
N LEU A 19 -11.23 -3.03 -4.71
CA LEU A 19 -9.98 -2.87 -3.97
C LEU A 19 -9.60 -1.41 -3.85
N TYR A 20 -9.50 -0.96 -2.60
CA TYR A 20 -9.14 0.39 -2.23
C TYR A 20 -7.93 0.39 -1.31
N PHE A 21 -7.10 1.42 -1.44
CA PHE A 21 -5.97 1.69 -0.58
C PHE A 21 -6.17 3.04 0.07
N SER A 22 -6.17 3.09 1.39
CA SER A 22 -6.38 4.33 2.13
C SER A 22 -5.27 4.63 3.12
N THR A 23 -4.95 5.91 3.25
CA THR A 23 -4.16 6.45 4.35
C THR A 23 -5.12 7.12 5.31
N LEU A 24 -5.16 6.66 6.56
CA LEU A 24 -6.02 7.18 7.60
C LEU A 24 -5.23 8.15 8.47
N GLN A 25 -5.89 9.22 8.90
CA GLN A 25 -5.31 10.19 9.83
C GLN A 25 -5.05 9.61 11.21
N THR A 26 -5.87 8.63 11.62
CA THR A 26 -5.78 8.00 12.94
C THR A 26 -5.26 6.55 12.84
N PRO A 27 -4.61 6.03 13.89
CA PRO A 27 -4.21 4.62 13.97
C PRO A 27 -5.38 3.66 14.21
N ILE A 28 -6.60 4.17 14.32
CA ILE A 28 -7.77 3.37 14.65
C ILE A 28 -8.18 2.56 13.42
N LYS A 29 -8.15 1.24 13.57
CA LYS A 29 -8.66 0.31 12.56
C LYS A 29 -10.16 0.57 12.32
N PRO A 30 -10.59 0.88 11.09
CA PRO A 30 -12.00 1.00 10.78
C PRO A 30 -12.73 -0.32 11.01
N ARG A 31 -13.98 -0.24 11.46
CA ARG A 31 -14.81 -1.43 11.67
C ARG A 31 -15.26 -1.98 10.32
N SER A 32 -14.98 -3.26 10.07
CA SER A 32 -15.54 -3.94 8.89
C SER A 32 -17.06 -4.08 9.00
N THR A 33 -17.75 -3.90 7.89
CA THR A 33 -19.18 -4.16 7.72
C THR A 33 -19.38 -5.48 6.96
N ALA A 34 -20.63 -5.80 6.60
CA ALA A 34 -20.92 -6.94 5.73
C ALA A 34 -20.19 -6.80 4.37
N ASN A 35 -20.29 -5.62 3.74
CA ASN A 35 -19.81 -5.39 2.37
C ASN A 35 -18.48 -4.63 2.31
N THR A 36 -17.89 -4.25 3.45
CA THR A 36 -16.64 -3.48 3.47
C THR A 36 -15.67 -4.09 4.47
N HIS A 37 -14.56 -4.62 3.97
CA HIS A 37 -13.58 -5.31 4.79
C HIS A 37 -12.29 -4.51 4.87
N PHE A 38 -11.85 -4.22 6.10
CA PHE A 38 -10.60 -3.51 6.34
C PHE A 38 -9.47 -4.45 6.76
N PHE A 39 -8.28 -4.25 6.22
CA PHE A 39 -7.06 -4.91 6.69
C PHE A 39 -5.83 -4.03 6.55
N SER A 40 -4.80 -4.35 7.32
CA SER A 40 -3.49 -3.70 7.29
C SER A 40 -2.38 -4.75 7.49
N ILE A 41 -1.14 -4.33 7.26
CA ILE A 41 0.09 -5.08 7.59
C ILE A 41 1.02 -4.30 8.53
N ASP A 42 0.62 -3.12 9.00
CA ASP A 42 1.45 -2.20 9.80
C ASP A 42 1.96 -2.77 11.13
N SER A 43 1.41 -3.90 11.57
CA SER A 43 1.83 -4.63 12.78
C SER A 43 2.39 -6.03 12.47
N GLU A 44 2.45 -6.43 11.20
CA GLU A 44 2.80 -7.79 10.77
C GLU A 44 4.06 -7.82 9.92
N LEU A 45 4.19 -6.87 8.99
CA LEU A 45 5.30 -6.77 8.05
C LEU A 45 6.06 -5.47 8.31
N LEU A 46 6.81 -5.46 9.40
CA LEU A 46 7.60 -4.31 9.84
C LEU A 46 8.90 -4.22 9.05
N TYR A 47 9.33 -3.01 8.69
CA TYR A 47 10.71 -2.79 8.25
C TYR A 47 11.62 -2.71 9.48
N GLU A 48 12.85 -3.19 9.35
CA GLU A 48 13.86 -3.19 10.42
C GLU A 48 14.97 -2.23 10.01
N SER A 49 14.91 -1.01 10.55
CA SER A 49 15.84 0.07 10.23
C SER A 49 17.23 -0.17 10.81
N PHE A 50 18.27 0.12 10.02
CA PHE A 50 19.64 0.15 10.52
C PHE A 50 19.99 1.51 11.16
N TYR A 51 19.50 2.60 10.56
CA TYR A 51 19.61 3.95 11.07
C TYR A 51 18.32 4.74 10.82
N SER A 52 18.35 5.68 9.88
CA SER A 52 17.17 6.48 9.48
C SER A 52 16.48 5.94 8.23
N ASP A 53 16.94 4.83 7.68
CA ASP A 53 16.29 4.11 6.59
C ASP A 53 14.97 3.49 7.05
N PHE A 54 14.00 3.40 6.14
CA PHE A 54 12.61 3.07 6.50
C PHE A 54 11.95 2.10 5.51
N GLY A 55 12.69 1.65 4.50
CA GLY A 55 12.18 0.84 3.41
C GLY A 55 13.12 0.82 2.20
N PRO A 56 12.69 0.17 1.10
CA PRO A 56 11.46 -0.61 0.98
C PRO A 56 11.52 -1.95 1.74
N LEU A 57 10.37 -2.57 1.97
CA LEU A 57 10.28 -3.95 2.47
C LEU A 57 10.98 -4.91 1.51
N ASN A 58 11.66 -5.91 2.08
CA ASN A 58 12.36 -6.93 1.30
C ASN A 58 11.41 -7.90 0.56
N LEU A 59 11.96 -8.68 -0.37
CA LEU A 59 11.20 -9.59 -1.23
C LEU A 59 10.42 -10.68 -0.46
N ALA A 60 10.95 -11.16 0.66
CA ALA A 60 10.27 -12.17 1.47
C ALA A 60 9.03 -11.59 2.16
N LYS A 61 9.16 -10.38 2.70
CA LYS A 61 8.02 -9.60 3.18
C LYS A 61 7.07 -9.43 1.98
N LEU A 62 7.57 -8.98 0.80
CA LEU A 62 6.92 -8.83 -0.53
C LEU A 62 6.20 -10.08 -1.09
N TYR A 63 6.50 -11.26 -0.60
CA TYR A 63 5.72 -12.43 -0.96
C TYR A 63 4.50 -12.61 -0.04
N ARG A 64 4.67 -12.35 1.26
CA ARG A 64 3.67 -12.64 2.30
C ARG A 64 2.40 -11.81 2.18
N TYR A 65 2.48 -10.50 1.96
CA TYR A 65 1.29 -9.71 1.66
C TYR A 65 0.63 -10.09 0.34
N CYS A 66 1.37 -10.48 -0.71
CA CYS A 66 0.76 -10.88 -1.99
C CYS A 66 -0.12 -12.11 -1.75
N CYS A 67 0.39 -13.09 -1.01
CA CYS A 67 -0.40 -14.22 -0.55
C CYS A 67 -1.61 -13.79 0.30
N LYS A 68 -1.46 -12.83 1.21
CA LYS A 68 -2.54 -12.35 2.09
C LYS A 68 -3.64 -11.63 1.32
N LEU A 69 -3.27 -10.70 0.43
CA LEU A 69 -4.19 -9.96 -0.43
C LEU A 69 -4.94 -10.93 -1.36
N ASN A 70 -4.23 -11.84 -2.02
CA ASN A 70 -4.82 -12.86 -2.88
C ASN A 70 -5.83 -13.73 -2.14
N LYS A 71 -5.51 -14.17 -0.92
CA LYS A 71 -6.46 -14.94 -0.09
C LYS A 71 -7.71 -14.13 0.21
N LYS A 72 -7.56 -12.85 0.58
CA LYS A 72 -8.70 -11.96 0.87
C LYS A 72 -9.58 -11.71 -0.35
N LEU A 73 -8.98 -11.38 -1.49
CA LEU A 73 -9.71 -11.17 -2.75
C LEU A 73 -10.44 -12.44 -3.19
N LYS A 74 -9.79 -13.62 -3.10
CA LYS A 74 -10.44 -14.91 -3.40
C LYS A 74 -11.64 -15.20 -2.50
N ILE A 75 -11.56 -14.87 -1.21
CA ILE A 75 -12.69 -15.05 -0.29
C ILE A 75 -13.87 -14.17 -0.73
N LEU A 76 -13.63 -12.90 -1.09
CA LEU A 76 -14.70 -12.02 -1.58
C LEU A 76 -15.32 -12.53 -2.89
N LEU A 77 -14.52 -13.09 -3.79
CA LEU A 77 -15.03 -13.71 -5.02
C LEU A 77 -15.91 -14.95 -4.73
N ILE A 78 -15.54 -15.78 -3.77
CA ILE A 78 -16.29 -17.01 -3.41
C ILE A 78 -17.63 -16.67 -2.75
N ILE A 79 -17.67 -15.64 -1.90
CA ILE A 79 -18.88 -15.24 -1.17
C ILE A 79 -19.93 -14.63 -2.11
N GLN A 80 -19.57 -14.32 -3.38
CA GLN A 80 -20.46 -13.74 -4.40
C GLN A 80 -21.24 -12.50 -3.95
N GLU A 81 -20.75 -11.77 -2.95
CA GLU A 81 -21.29 -10.48 -2.59
C GLU A 81 -20.86 -9.48 -3.67
N GLU A 82 -21.77 -9.21 -4.62
CA GLU A 82 -21.50 -8.33 -5.77
C GLU A 82 -21.02 -6.94 -5.35
N ASP A 83 -21.43 -6.49 -4.15
CA ASP A 83 -21.09 -5.18 -3.59
C ASP A 83 -19.96 -5.20 -2.53
N SER A 84 -19.29 -6.34 -2.33
CA SER A 84 -18.23 -6.43 -1.32
C SER A 84 -16.90 -5.83 -1.80
N SER A 85 -16.32 -4.99 -0.94
CA SER A 85 -15.12 -4.19 -1.18
C SER A 85 -14.05 -4.47 -0.11
N LEU A 86 -12.79 -4.52 -0.56
CA LEU A 86 -11.62 -4.69 0.28
C LEU A 86 -10.86 -3.36 0.39
N HIS A 87 -10.69 -2.89 1.62
CA HIS A 87 -9.93 -1.69 1.93
C HIS A 87 -8.66 -2.07 2.67
N TYR A 88 -7.52 -1.90 2.00
CA TYR A 88 -6.24 -1.83 2.67
C TYR A 88 -6.10 -0.45 3.30
N PHE A 89 -5.73 -0.37 4.58
CA PHE A 89 -5.51 0.90 5.24
C PHE A 89 -4.18 0.95 6.00
N ARG A 90 -3.65 2.17 6.16
CA ARG A 90 -2.47 2.48 6.98
C ARG A 90 -2.68 3.78 7.75
N SER A 91 -2.08 3.90 8.93
CA SER A 91 -2.14 5.13 9.72
C SER A 91 -1.06 6.14 9.33
N GLN A 92 -1.38 7.43 9.40
CA GLN A 92 -0.45 8.53 9.13
C GLN A 92 0.73 8.56 10.10
N GLU A 93 0.53 8.24 11.38
CA GLU A 93 1.63 8.18 12.36
C GLU A 93 2.73 7.17 11.97
N LYS A 94 2.41 6.22 11.09
CA LYS A 94 3.34 5.25 10.55
C LYS A 94 3.73 5.55 9.09
N SER A 95 3.36 6.70 8.55
CA SER A 95 3.52 7.03 7.12
C SER A 95 4.94 7.45 6.72
N GLU A 96 5.87 7.50 7.67
CA GLU A 96 7.30 7.64 7.36
C GLU A 96 7.85 6.41 6.63
N CYS A 97 7.21 5.24 6.78
CA CYS A 97 7.59 3.99 6.13
C CYS A 97 6.57 3.59 5.06
N CYS A 98 7.05 3.19 3.88
CA CYS A 98 6.37 2.30 2.94
C CYS A 98 4.93 2.67 2.58
N ILE A 99 4.72 3.83 1.93
CA ILE A 99 3.40 4.10 1.38
C ILE A 99 3.06 3.09 0.25
N PHE A 100 4.01 2.31 -0.29
CA PHE A 100 3.74 1.61 -1.55
C PHE A 100 4.39 0.27 -1.92
N ASP A 101 5.06 -0.48 -1.04
CA ASP A 101 5.80 -1.69 -1.48
C ASP A 101 4.96 -2.81 -2.15
N TRP A 102 3.64 -2.66 -2.26
CA TRP A 102 2.72 -3.78 -2.41
C TRP A 102 1.53 -3.59 -3.32
N VAL A 103 1.06 -2.36 -3.41
CA VAL A 103 0.10 -1.94 -4.44
C VAL A 103 0.69 -2.19 -5.84
N ILE A 104 2.01 -2.07 -5.92
CA ILE A 104 2.87 -2.27 -7.07
C ILE A 104 2.94 -3.75 -7.47
N CYS A 105 3.18 -4.67 -6.53
CA CYS A 105 3.47 -6.06 -6.88
C CYS A 105 2.23 -6.91 -7.19
N TYR A 106 1.04 -6.47 -6.75
CA TYR A 106 -0.20 -7.11 -7.18
C TYR A 106 -0.61 -6.70 -8.61
N ASN A 107 -0.42 -5.43 -8.99
CA ASN A 107 -0.71 -4.95 -10.34
C ASN A 107 0.38 -5.32 -11.37
N LEU A 108 1.61 -5.63 -10.94
CA LEU A 108 2.70 -6.07 -11.83
C LEU A 108 2.44 -7.38 -12.57
N LEU A 109 1.38 -8.11 -12.21
CA LEU A 109 0.98 -9.29 -12.97
C LEU A 109 0.26 -8.92 -14.29
N GLU A 110 -0.28 -7.70 -14.42
CA GLU A 110 -1.08 -7.30 -15.59
C GLU A 110 -0.95 -5.82 -16.03
N LYS A 111 -0.25 -4.93 -15.29
CA LYS A 111 -0.17 -3.48 -15.56
C LYS A 111 1.27 -2.96 -15.57
N SER A 112 1.50 -1.88 -16.32
CA SER A 112 2.78 -1.17 -16.36
C SER A 112 3.07 -0.39 -15.07
N PRO A 113 4.36 -0.07 -14.79
CA PRO A 113 4.75 0.76 -13.65
C PRO A 113 3.95 2.06 -13.52
N VAL A 114 3.67 2.71 -14.66
CA VAL A 114 2.96 3.98 -14.73
C VAL A 114 1.49 3.79 -14.32
N GLU A 115 0.82 2.76 -14.82
CA GLU A 115 -0.57 2.46 -14.48
C GLU A 115 -0.75 2.05 -13.03
N ALA A 116 0.24 1.36 -12.45
CA ALA A 116 0.26 1.03 -11.03
C ALA A 116 0.49 2.26 -10.14
N TYR A 117 1.24 3.25 -10.64
CA TYR A 117 1.56 4.48 -9.92
C TYR A 117 0.43 5.51 -9.96
N GLN A 118 -0.29 5.61 -11.08
CA GLN A 118 -1.29 6.67 -11.31
C GLN A 118 -2.33 6.83 -10.21
N PRO A 119 -3.01 5.77 -9.71
CA PRO A 119 -4.03 5.90 -8.68
C PRO A 119 -3.50 6.47 -7.35
N LEU A 120 -2.18 6.45 -7.15
CA LEU A 120 -1.52 6.83 -5.88
C LEU A 120 -1.23 8.30 -5.77
N VAL A 121 -1.02 8.93 -6.91
CA VAL A 121 -0.71 10.35 -7.04
C VAL A 121 -1.89 11.16 -7.55
N SER A 122 -3.00 10.48 -7.87
CA SER A 122 -4.26 11.10 -8.25
C SER A 122 -4.92 11.77 -7.04
N ASN A 123 -5.56 12.93 -7.22
CA ASN A 123 -6.35 13.64 -6.20
C ASN A 123 -5.56 14.27 -5.02
N ASN A 124 -4.52 15.07 -5.31
CA ASN A 124 -3.77 15.86 -4.31
C ASN A 124 -3.15 15.02 -3.16
N SER A 125 -2.81 13.77 -3.44
CA SER A 125 -2.16 12.88 -2.49
C SER A 125 -0.83 13.46 -1.98
N PRO A 126 -0.50 13.28 -0.69
CA PRO A 126 0.80 13.70 -0.18
C PRO A 126 1.93 13.01 -0.95
N LEU A 127 2.96 13.78 -1.30
CA LEU A 127 4.15 13.26 -1.99
C LEU A 127 4.81 12.16 -1.14
N PHE A 128 5.20 11.06 -1.79
CA PHE A 128 5.95 9.99 -1.14
C PHE A 128 7.32 10.48 -0.73
N ILE A 129 7.68 10.20 0.53
CA ILE A 129 9.04 10.41 1.02
C ILE A 129 9.95 9.45 0.27
N PRO A 130 10.98 9.94 -0.46
CA PRO A 130 11.94 9.09 -1.12
C PRO A 130 12.71 8.22 -0.12
N PHE A 131 12.96 6.96 -0.47
CA PHE A 131 13.79 6.06 0.31
C PHE A 131 15.23 6.57 0.35
N ARG A 132 15.84 6.41 1.52
CA ARG A 132 17.23 6.79 1.77
C ARG A 132 18.09 5.57 2.07
N ASP A 133 19.39 5.78 2.01
CA ASP A 133 20.36 4.76 2.39
C ASP A 133 20.47 4.60 3.92
N ALA A 134 21.11 3.51 4.34
CA ALA A 134 21.32 3.13 5.73
C ALA A 134 22.56 3.77 6.40
N SER A 135 23.25 4.73 5.73
CA SER A 135 24.41 5.39 6.33
C SER A 135 24.03 6.32 7.48
N PHE A 136 25.02 6.55 8.35
CA PHE A 136 24.96 7.54 9.43
C PHE A 136 25.09 8.99 8.93
N SER A 137 25.55 9.18 7.69
CA SER A 137 25.72 10.50 7.09
C SER A 137 24.41 11.04 6.51
N HIS A 138 24.47 12.28 6.04
CA HIS A 138 23.39 12.82 5.22
C HIS A 138 23.19 11.96 3.97
N CYS A 139 21.92 11.64 3.68
CA CYS A 139 21.56 10.94 2.46
C CYS A 139 21.98 11.79 1.25
N THR A 140 22.81 11.23 0.38
CA THR A 140 23.28 11.90 -0.85
C THR A 140 22.54 11.44 -2.10
N TYR A 141 21.77 10.34 -1.99
CA TYR A 141 21.02 9.77 -3.08
C TYR A 141 19.75 9.12 -2.55
N ASN A 142 18.60 9.53 -3.09
CA ASN A 142 17.31 8.98 -2.70
C ASN A 142 16.70 8.17 -3.84
N LEU A 143 16.02 7.08 -3.49
CA LEU A 143 15.22 6.28 -4.42
C LEU A 143 13.75 6.65 -4.28
N THR A 144 13.12 7.04 -5.37
CA THR A 144 11.68 7.29 -5.38
C THR A 144 10.91 5.99 -5.48
N LEU A 145 9.62 6.06 -5.18
CA LEU A 145 8.73 4.93 -5.42
C LEU A 145 8.68 4.50 -6.90
N SER A 146 8.73 5.49 -7.80
CA SER A 146 8.78 5.24 -9.25
C SER A 146 10.02 4.43 -9.62
N ASP A 147 11.17 4.70 -9.00
CA ASP A 147 12.40 3.94 -9.25
C ASP A 147 12.24 2.47 -8.83
N CYS A 148 11.65 2.21 -7.65
CA CYS A 148 11.37 0.87 -7.17
C CYS A 148 10.40 0.12 -8.10
N LEU A 149 9.35 0.80 -8.56
CA LEU A 149 8.38 0.28 -9.54
C LEU A 149 9.05 -0.21 -10.82
N HIS A 150 9.87 0.65 -11.41
CA HIS A 150 10.59 0.33 -12.64
C HIS A 150 11.63 -0.77 -12.42
N ALA A 151 12.30 -0.79 -11.26
CA ALA A 151 13.26 -1.84 -10.92
C ALA A 151 12.60 -3.23 -10.89
N VAL A 152 11.45 -3.37 -10.20
CA VAL A 152 10.74 -4.66 -10.16
C VAL A 152 10.22 -5.05 -11.54
N SER A 153 9.69 -4.10 -12.32
CA SER A 153 9.15 -4.38 -13.66
C SER A 153 10.16 -4.86 -14.70
N LYS A 154 11.47 -4.64 -14.46
CA LYS A 154 12.53 -5.13 -15.36
C LYS A 154 12.91 -6.58 -15.10
N GLU A 155 12.61 -7.07 -13.90
CA GLU A 155 12.99 -8.40 -13.42
C GLU A 155 11.84 -9.43 -13.56
N VAL A 156 10.63 -8.96 -13.88
CA VAL A 156 9.41 -9.77 -14.12
C VAL A 156 9.13 -9.82 -15.62
#